data_AF-A0A6C0HH74-F1
#
_entry.id   AF-A0A6C0HH74-F1
#
_cell.length_a   1.000
_cell.length_b   1.000
_cell.length_c   1.000
_cell.angle_alpha   90.00
_cell.angle_beta   90.00
_cell.angle_gamma   90.00
#
_symmetry.space_group_name_H-M   'P 1'
#
loop_
_entity.id
_entity.type
_entity.pdbx_description
1 polymer ?
#
loop_
_entity_poly.entity_id
_entity_poly.type
_entity_poly.pdbx_seq_one_letter_code
_entity_poly.pdbx_strand_id
1 'polypeptide(L)'
;METIITPASLDIAVIRENIRCPDDVVAGHLITKEVRHEQHGIVAGGGGSMKPEIYQRAKIVEGTGIPCSHTIVRINKRTGEMHDIAHPMKYENGFDYTENFDGMQKICENTIWINLKSVVGKGGSQTRTLRDECYPFIDAQLNYLLKSNTTTCFFANIFDGEEAAARMPMFNYLLNQPQFTNIKKYVYIGDLKNYFDWLKASI
;
A
#
# COMPACT_ATOMS: atom_id res chain seq x y z
N MET A 1 -43.94 -9.93 11.91
CA MET A 1 -42.64 -10.23 11.29
C MET A 1 -41.95 -8.90 11.13
N GLU A 2 -40.97 -8.61 11.98
CA GLU A 2 -40.16 -7.40 11.85
C GLU A 2 -39.19 -7.57 10.68
N THR A 3 -39.32 -6.70 9.69
CA THR A 3 -38.43 -6.64 8.55
C THR A 3 -37.08 -6.13 9.06
N ILE A 4 -36.13 -7.05 9.22
CA ILE A 4 -34.73 -6.70 9.50
C ILE A 4 -34.24 -5.94 8.25
N ILE A 5 -34.11 -4.63 8.38
CA ILE A 5 -33.45 -3.79 7.37
C ILE A 5 -31.97 -4.13 7.48
N THR A 6 -31.51 -5.03 6.62
CA THR A 6 -30.07 -5.20 6.34
C THR A 6 -29.52 -3.85 5.87
N PRO A 7 -28.37 -3.37 6.38
CA PRO A 7 -27.75 -2.15 5.89
C PRO A 7 -27.60 -2.28 4.37
N ALA A 8 -28.18 -1.34 3.63
CA ALA A 8 -27.97 -1.26 2.20
C ALA A 8 -26.46 -1.30 1.97
N SER A 9 -25.98 -2.30 1.23
CA SER A 9 -24.65 -2.29 0.67
C SER A 9 -24.48 -0.94 -0.03
N LEU A 10 -23.63 -0.06 0.49
CA LEU A 10 -23.37 1.21 -0.17
C LEU A 10 -22.99 0.90 -1.62
N ASP A 11 -23.66 1.54 -2.56
CA ASP A 11 -23.36 1.38 -3.98
C ASP A 11 -21.91 1.80 -4.23
N ILE A 12 -21.16 0.98 -4.97
CA ILE A 12 -19.77 1.26 -5.36
C ILE A 12 -19.67 2.62 -6.06
N ALA A 13 -20.70 3.04 -6.82
CA ALA A 13 -20.75 4.35 -7.45
C ALA A 13 -20.75 5.48 -6.41
N VAL A 14 -21.58 5.36 -5.37
CA VAL A 14 -21.66 6.34 -4.28
C VAL A 14 -20.34 6.40 -3.51
N ILE A 15 -19.70 5.25 -3.26
CA ILE A 15 -18.38 5.23 -2.62
C ILE A 15 -17.34 5.95 -3.49
N ARG A 16 -17.26 5.62 -4.78
CA ARG A 16 -16.33 6.28 -5.73
C ARG A 16 -16.51 7.79 -5.77
N GLU A 17 -17.76 8.25 -5.77
CA GLU A 17 -18.08 9.68 -5.78
C GLU A 17 -17.62 10.39 -4.50
N ASN A 18 -17.54 9.69 -3.37
CA ASN A 18 -17.13 10.27 -2.09
C ASN A 18 -15.61 10.19 -1.83
N ILE A 19 -14.86 9.37 -2.56
CA ILE A 19 -13.39 9.36 -2.43
C ILE A 19 -12.83 10.72 -2.87
N ARG A 20 -12.00 11.33 -2.03
CA ARG A 20 -11.34 12.61 -2.30
C ARG A 20 -9.94 12.59 -1.70
N CYS A 21 -8.96 13.15 -2.42
CA CYS A 21 -7.66 13.41 -1.81
C CYS A 21 -7.81 14.59 -0.84
N PRO A 22 -7.43 14.47 0.44
CA PRO A 22 -7.42 15.63 1.34
C PRO A 22 -6.50 16.73 0.80
N ASP A 23 -6.88 17.99 1.04
CA ASP A 23 -6.23 19.17 0.45
C ASP A 23 -4.79 19.34 0.90
N ASP A 24 -4.48 18.94 2.14
CA ASP A 24 -3.16 19.03 2.75
C ASP A 24 -2.22 17.87 2.39
N VAL A 25 -2.69 16.89 1.60
CA VAL A 25 -1.79 15.86 1.05
C VAL A 25 -0.86 16.49 0.02
N VAL A 26 0.44 16.42 0.33
CA VAL A 26 1.54 16.85 -0.53
C VAL A 26 1.93 15.70 -1.48
N ALA A 27 2.28 16.03 -2.73
CA ALA A 27 2.78 15.04 -3.68
C ALA A 27 4.12 14.45 -3.21
N GLY A 28 4.31 13.14 -3.41
CA GLY A 28 5.43 12.40 -2.83
C GLY A 28 6.80 12.94 -3.24
N HIS A 29 6.94 13.37 -4.49
CA HIS A 29 8.19 13.95 -5.01
C HIS A 29 8.57 15.30 -4.38
N LEU A 30 7.62 16.00 -3.75
CA LEU A 30 7.86 17.26 -3.03
C LEU A 30 8.21 17.03 -1.56
N ILE A 31 8.08 15.80 -1.06
CA ILE A 31 8.42 15.46 0.33
C ILE A 31 9.93 15.21 0.40
N THR A 32 10.68 16.28 0.63
CA THR A 32 12.10 16.21 0.96
C THR A 32 12.30 15.78 2.42
N LYS A 33 13.56 15.61 2.85
CA LYS A 33 13.87 15.33 4.26
C LYS A 33 13.40 16.45 5.19
N GLU A 34 13.54 17.70 4.75
CA GLU A 34 13.15 18.91 5.45
C GLU A 34 11.63 18.97 5.58
N VAL A 35 10.89 18.80 4.47
CA VAL A 35 9.42 18.76 4.47
C VAL A 35 8.91 17.66 5.39
N ARG A 36 9.52 16.47 5.35
CA ARG A 36 9.14 15.36 6.25
C ARG A 36 9.35 15.73 7.72
N HIS A 37 10.42 16.46 8.05
CA HIS A 37 10.67 16.92 9.42
C HIS A 37 9.73 18.05 9.85
N GLU A 38 9.35 18.94 8.93
CA GLU A 38 8.35 19.97 9.21
C GLU A 38 6.98 19.36 9.51
N GLN A 39 6.57 18.36 8.71
CA GLN A 39 5.27 17.70 8.86
C GLN A 39 5.17 16.79 10.09
N HIS A 40 6.27 16.16 10.50
CA HIS A 40 6.24 15.09 11.51
C HIS A 40 7.17 15.33 12.71
N GLY A 41 7.86 16.46 12.75
CA GLY A 41 8.99 16.70 13.64
C GLY A 41 10.24 15.90 13.24
N ILE A 42 11.31 15.99 14.04
CA ILE A 42 12.56 15.27 13.75
C ILE A 42 12.31 13.76 13.71
N VAL A 43 12.54 13.16 12.54
CA VAL A 43 12.45 11.72 12.31
C VAL A 43 13.86 11.14 12.42
N ALA A 44 14.25 10.76 13.63
CA ALA A 44 15.58 10.20 13.93
C ALA A 44 15.46 8.75 14.42
N GLY A 45 15.14 7.82 13.51
CA GLY A 45 15.07 6.37 13.81
C GLY A 45 14.02 5.97 14.86
N GLY A 46 13.88 4.66 15.11
CA GLY A 46 12.94 4.12 16.10
C GLY A 46 11.49 4.49 15.85
N GLY A 47 10.69 4.70 16.90
CA GLY A 47 9.25 5.04 16.75
C GLY A 47 8.97 6.33 15.96
N GLY A 48 9.96 7.22 15.80
CA GLY A 48 9.85 8.40 14.94
C GLY A 48 9.71 8.06 13.47
N SER A 49 10.23 6.91 13.02
CA SER A 49 10.13 6.49 11.61
C SER A 49 8.72 6.08 11.19
N MET A 50 7.83 5.81 12.14
CA MET A 50 6.43 5.41 11.86
C MET A 50 5.50 6.60 11.64
N LYS A 51 5.92 7.83 11.99
CA LYS A 51 5.05 9.01 11.88
C LYS A 51 4.54 9.27 10.45
N PRO A 52 5.37 9.15 9.39
CA PRO A 52 4.88 9.27 8.03
C PRO A 52 3.82 8.21 7.68
N GLU A 53 4.03 6.95 8.07
CA GLU A 53 3.07 5.86 7.79
C GLU A 53 1.76 6.06 8.56
N ILE A 54 1.82 6.56 9.80
CA ILE A 54 0.63 6.95 10.58
C ILE A 54 -0.12 8.07 9.86
N TYR A 55 0.58 9.09 9.38
CA TYR A 55 -0.01 10.18 8.61
C TYR A 55 -0.66 9.67 7.32
N GLN A 56 0.04 8.86 6.53
CA GLN A 56 -0.48 8.30 5.28
C GLN A 56 -1.76 7.49 5.53
N ARG A 57 -1.78 6.64 6.56
CA ARG A 57 -2.98 5.89 6.95
C ARG A 57 -4.13 6.81 7.35
N ALA A 58 -3.88 7.82 8.17
CA ALA A 58 -4.91 8.76 8.60
C ALA A 58 -5.54 9.47 7.39
N LYS A 59 -4.71 9.88 6.42
CA LYS A 59 -5.17 10.52 5.18
C LYS A 59 -5.93 9.59 4.26
N ILE A 60 -5.58 8.31 4.21
CA ILE A 60 -6.38 7.29 3.51
C ILE A 60 -7.77 7.20 4.13
N VAL A 61 -7.88 7.12 5.46
CA VAL A 61 -9.17 7.06 6.15
C VAL A 61 -9.98 8.34 5.93
N GLU A 62 -9.35 9.50 6.07
CA GLU A 62 -9.98 10.80 5.82
C GLU A 62 -10.51 10.91 4.38
N GLY A 63 -9.69 10.58 3.39
CA GLY A 63 -10.04 10.75 1.98
C GLY A 63 -10.98 9.68 1.42
N THR A 64 -11.12 8.53 2.09
CA THR A 64 -12.04 7.46 1.66
C THR A 64 -13.28 7.36 2.53
N GLY A 65 -13.24 7.85 3.76
CA GLY A 65 -14.25 7.57 4.79
C GLY A 65 -14.26 6.12 5.29
N ILE A 66 -13.28 5.30 4.89
CA ILE A 66 -13.26 3.86 5.14
C ILE A 66 -12.10 3.48 6.08
N PRO A 67 -12.35 2.69 7.15
CA PRO A 67 -11.29 2.27 8.07
C PRO A 67 -10.14 1.54 7.36
N CYS A 68 -8.90 1.87 7.74
CA CYS A 68 -7.68 1.24 7.25
C CYS A 68 -7.02 0.43 8.38
N SER A 69 -7.56 -0.77 8.60
CA SER A 69 -7.19 -1.65 9.72
C SER A 69 -5.76 -2.19 9.57
N HIS A 70 -5.06 -2.35 10.69
CA HIS A 70 -3.78 -3.06 10.72
C HIS A 70 -3.96 -4.54 10.39
N THR A 71 -2.89 -5.16 9.88
CA THR A 71 -2.93 -6.57 9.47
C THR A 71 -1.69 -7.32 9.97
N ILE A 72 -1.84 -8.64 10.10
CA ILE A 72 -0.73 -9.59 10.26
C ILE A 72 -0.55 -10.44 9.00
N VAL A 73 -1.19 -10.05 7.90
CA VAL A 73 -1.18 -10.80 6.65
C VAL A 73 0.16 -10.60 5.96
N ARG A 74 0.74 -11.71 5.51
CA ARG A 74 2.01 -11.76 4.77
C ARG A 74 1.85 -12.64 3.55
N ILE A 75 2.66 -12.41 2.51
CA ILE A 75 2.79 -13.32 1.38
C ILE A 75 3.97 -14.26 1.64
N ASN A 76 3.79 -15.56 1.45
CA ASN A 76 4.90 -16.49 1.33
C ASN A 76 5.46 -16.40 -0.10
N LYS A 77 6.67 -15.88 -0.26
CA LYS A 77 7.35 -15.66 -1.56
C LYS A 77 7.58 -16.96 -2.34
N ARG A 78 7.68 -18.09 -1.65
CA ARG A 78 7.91 -19.40 -2.28
C ARG A 78 6.62 -20.03 -2.78
N THR A 79 5.55 -19.99 -1.99
CA THR A 79 4.26 -20.60 -2.37
C THR A 79 3.36 -19.64 -3.14
N GLY A 80 3.56 -18.33 -3.01
CA GLY A 80 2.71 -17.30 -3.58
C GLY A 80 1.35 -17.19 -2.87
N GLU A 81 1.26 -17.58 -1.59
CA GLU A 81 0.01 -17.58 -0.81
C GLU A 81 0.04 -16.53 0.32
N MET A 82 -1.13 -15.99 0.65
CA MET A 82 -1.32 -15.04 1.74
C MET A 82 -1.75 -15.76 3.02
N HIS A 83 -1.14 -15.41 4.14
CA HIS A 83 -1.42 -16.01 5.44
C HIS A 83 -1.41 -14.97 6.56
N ASP A 84 -2.27 -15.16 7.56
CA ASP A 84 -2.24 -14.43 8.83
C ASP A 84 -1.10 -14.95 9.73
N ILE A 85 0.05 -14.26 9.73
CA ILE A 85 1.23 -14.68 10.48
C ILE A 85 1.87 -13.48 11.21
N ALA A 86 1.62 -13.40 12.52
CA ALA A 86 2.21 -12.37 13.36
C ALA A 86 3.74 -12.51 13.51
N HIS A 87 4.25 -13.74 13.62
CA HIS A 87 5.66 -14.00 13.97
C HIS A 87 6.29 -15.05 13.03
N PRO A 88 6.63 -14.70 11.78
CA PRO A 88 7.13 -15.67 10.79
C PRO A 88 8.43 -16.36 11.23
N MET A 89 9.27 -15.67 12.01
CA MET A 89 10.54 -16.22 12.53
C MET A 89 10.38 -17.37 13.54
N LYS A 90 9.15 -17.72 13.95
CA LYS A 90 8.87 -18.91 14.77
C LYS A 90 8.76 -20.19 13.93
N TYR A 91 8.80 -20.10 12.61
CA TYR A 91 8.65 -21.21 11.68
C TYR A 91 9.94 -21.43 10.87
N GLU A 92 10.20 -22.67 10.45
CA GLU A 92 11.39 -23.02 9.66
C GLU A 92 11.46 -22.27 8.32
N ASN A 93 10.30 -21.99 7.73
CA ASN A 93 10.16 -21.22 6.48
C ASN A 93 9.97 -19.71 6.73
N GLY A 94 10.32 -19.19 7.91
CA GLY A 94 10.08 -17.80 8.29
C GLY A 94 10.65 -16.76 7.32
N PHE A 95 11.81 -17.02 6.71
CA PHE A 95 12.44 -16.14 5.72
C PHE A 95 11.72 -16.10 4.36
N ASP A 96 10.83 -17.06 4.10
CA ASP A 96 10.03 -17.08 2.88
C ASP A 96 8.87 -16.07 2.95
N TYR A 97 8.52 -15.54 4.12
CA TYR A 97 7.45 -14.54 4.25
C TYR A 97 7.92 -13.11 3.97
N THR A 98 7.03 -12.29 3.42
CA THR A 98 7.21 -10.83 3.29
C THR A 98 7.04 -10.12 4.64
N GLU A 99 7.27 -8.82 4.65
CA GLU A 99 6.68 -7.94 5.67
C GLU A 99 5.14 -8.05 5.67
N ASN A 100 4.51 -7.66 6.77
CA ASN A 100 3.05 -7.58 6.83
C ASN A 100 2.57 -6.34 6.07
N PHE A 101 1.34 -6.39 5.54
CA PHE A 101 0.71 -5.18 5.01
C PHE A 101 0.47 -4.19 6.15
N ASP A 102 0.82 -2.93 5.90
CA ASP A 102 0.57 -1.85 6.84
C ASP A 102 -0.93 -1.70 7.09
N GLY A 103 -1.76 -1.78 6.05
CA GLY A 103 -3.20 -1.55 6.16
C GLY A 103 -4.06 -2.45 5.27
N MET A 104 -5.35 -2.47 5.57
CA MET A 104 -6.38 -3.07 4.74
C MET A 104 -7.66 -2.24 4.78
N GLN A 105 -8.24 -2.01 3.61
CA GLN A 105 -9.60 -1.48 3.47
C GLN A 105 -10.50 -2.51 2.78
N LYS A 106 -11.71 -2.67 3.30
CA LYS A 106 -12.77 -3.47 2.68
C LYS A 106 -13.78 -2.53 2.05
N ILE A 107 -13.93 -2.60 0.73
CA ILE A 107 -14.83 -1.76 -0.05
C ILE A 107 -15.75 -2.65 -0.86
N CYS A 108 -16.97 -2.85 -0.38
CA CYS A 108 -17.89 -3.88 -0.90
C CYS A 108 -17.18 -5.26 -0.95
N GLU A 109 -17.10 -5.90 -2.11
CA GLU A 109 -16.39 -7.17 -2.27
C GLU A 109 -14.87 -7.00 -2.39
N ASN A 110 -14.40 -5.80 -2.75
CA ASN A 110 -12.99 -5.52 -2.98
C ASN A 110 -12.21 -5.40 -1.68
N THR A 111 -11.02 -5.99 -1.65
CA THR A 111 -10.07 -5.88 -0.54
C THR A 111 -8.81 -5.18 -1.04
N ILE A 112 -8.46 -4.08 -0.42
CA ILE A 112 -7.31 -3.25 -0.79
C ILE A 112 -6.27 -3.44 0.31
N TRP A 113 -5.18 -4.13 -0.01
CA TRP A 113 -4.04 -4.32 0.88
C TRP A 113 -3.04 -3.20 0.67
N ILE A 114 -2.63 -2.53 1.74
CA ILE A 114 -1.89 -1.27 1.68
C ILE A 114 -0.51 -1.48 2.29
N ASN A 115 0.51 -1.03 1.57
CA ASN A 115 1.90 -0.92 2.00
C ASN A 115 2.30 0.56 1.95
N LEU A 116 2.89 1.06 3.02
CA LEU A 116 3.20 2.47 3.25
C LEU A 116 4.70 2.61 3.45
N LYS A 117 5.31 3.57 2.76
CA LYS A 117 6.71 3.93 3.01
C LYS A 117 6.93 5.41 2.74
N SER A 118 7.81 6.03 3.51
CA SER A 118 8.29 7.40 3.27
C SER A 118 9.82 7.41 3.18
N VAL A 119 10.33 7.46 1.95
CA VAL A 119 11.77 7.35 1.65
C VAL A 119 12.26 8.68 1.11
N VAL A 120 12.93 9.44 1.97
CA VAL A 120 13.47 10.78 1.66
C VAL A 120 14.98 10.80 1.73
N GLY A 121 15.59 11.57 0.83
CA GLY A 121 17.03 11.73 0.74
C GLY A 121 17.78 10.50 0.22
N LYS A 122 19.04 10.75 -0.13
CA LYS A 122 19.93 9.74 -0.69
C LYS A 122 20.68 9.03 0.44
N GLY A 123 20.82 7.71 0.34
CA GLY A 123 21.64 6.95 1.28
C GLY A 123 21.47 5.44 1.13
N GLY A 124 22.51 4.70 1.53
CA GLY A 124 22.53 3.25 1.36
C GLY A 124 21.39 2.53 2.10
N SER A 125 20.89 3.04 3.22
CA SER A 125 19.72 2.45 3.90
C SER A 125 18.43 2.68 3.11
N GLN A 126 18.18 3.91 2.65
CA GLN A 126 16.99 4.29 1.88
C GLN A 126 16.90 3.50 0.57
N THR A 127 18.01 3.42 -0.17
CA THR A 127 18.06 2.64 -1.41
C THR A 127 17.88 1.14 -1.16
N ARG A 128 18.44 0.60 -0.06
CA ARG A 128 18.22 -0.81 0.33
C ARG A 128 16.76 -1.08 0.65
N THR A 129 16.07 -0.20 1.37
CA THR A 129 14.64 -0.36 1.62
C THR A 129 13.84 -0.46 0.32
N LEU A 130 14.05 0.44 -0.64
CA LEU A 130 13.32 0.36 -1.92
C LEU A 130 13.66 -0.91 -2.72
N ARG A 131 14.94 -1.29 -2.77
CA ARG A 131 15.43 -2.40 -3.61
C ARG A 131 15.22 -3.78 -2.98
N ASP A 132 15.44 -3.90 -1.68
CA ASP A 132 15.55 -5.18 -0.97
C ASP A 132 14.28 -5.49 -0.14
N GLU A 133 13.43 -4.49 0.14
CA GLU A 133 12.14 -4.68 0.85
C GLU A 133 10.96 -4.41 -0.09
N CYS A 134 10.81 -3.19 -0.60
CA CYS A 134 9.63 -2.79 -1.37
C CYS A 134 9.51 -3.52 -2.70
N TYR A 135 10.61 -3.61 -3.47
CA TYR A 135 10.59 -4.22 -4.80
C TYR A 135 10.24 -5.72 -4.75
N PRO A 136 10.87 -6.57 -3.90
CA PRO A 136 10.49 -7.97 -3.79
C PRO A 136 9.08 -8.16 -3.21
N PHE A 137 8.60 -7.24 -2.39
CA PHE A 137 7.23 -7.31 -1.86
C PHE A 137 6.20 -7.10 -2.98
N ILE A 138 6.41 -6.10 -3.85
CA ILE A 138 5.56 -5.87 -5.02
C ILE A 138 5.60 -7.07 -5.99
N ASP A 139 6.78 -7.63 -6.23
CA ASP A 139 6.91 -8.83 -7.06
C ASP A 139 6.10 -10.01 -6.47
N ALA A 140 6.15 -10.21 -5.15
CA ALA A 140 5.33 -11.23 -4.48
C ALA A 140 3.81 -10.98 -4.64
N GLN A 141 3.36 -9.73 -4.59
CA GLN A 141 1.96 -9.35 -4.81
C GLN A 141 1.51 -9.65 -6.26
N LEU A 142 2.35 -9.31 -7.25
CA LEU A 142 2.08 -9.61 -8.66
C LEU A 142 2.00 -11.12 -8.90
N ASN A 143 2.93 -11.89 -8.33
CA ASN A 143 2.91 -13.35 -8.43
C ASN A 143 1.70 -13.98 -7.72
N TYR A 144 1.26 -13.42 -6.59
CA TYR A 144 0.01 -13.82 -5.95
C TYR A 144 -1.21 -13.61 -6.87
N LEU A 145 -1.31 -12.46 -7.55
CA LEU A 145 -2.39 -12.17 -8.49
C LEU A 145 -2.37 -13.13 -9.69
N LEU A 146 -1.19 -13.43 -10.24
CA LEU A 146 -1.05 -14.41 -11.32
C LEU A 146 -1.55 -15.80 -10.91
N LYS A 147 -1.22 -16.24 -9.69
CA LYS A 147 -1.58 -17.57 -9.19
C LYS A 147 -3.07 -17.67 -8.83
N SER A 148 -3.60 -16.65 -8.16
CA SER A 148 -4.96 -16.68 -7.60
C SER A 148 -6.06 -16.34 -8.62
N ASN A 149 -5.72 -15.58 -9.67
CA ASN A 149 -6.67 -15.10 -10.68
C ASN A 149 -7.90 -14.36 -10.07
N THR A 150 -7.71 -13.75 -8.89
CA THR A 150 -8.76 -12.96 -8.22
C THR A 150 -8.91 -11.59 -8.87
N THR A 151 -10.15 -11.09 -8.91
CA THR A 151 -10.47 -9.75 -9.42
C THR A 151 -10.95 -8.80 -8.32
N THR A 152 -11.01 -9.27 -7.07
CA THR A 152 -11.47 -8.51 -5.89
C THR A 152 -10.35 -8.22 -4.90
N CYS A 153 -9.10 -8.51 -5.25
CA CYS A 153 -7.92 -8.23 -4.45
C CYS A 153 -7.05 -7.18 -5.14
N PHE A 154 -6.74 -6.12 -4.41
CA PHE A 154 -5.95 -5.00 -4.89
C PHE A 154 -4.78 -4.75 -3.95
N PHE A 155 -3.66 -4.33 -4.48
CA PHE A 155 -2.46 -3.97 -3.71
C PHE A 155 -2.11 -2.51 -3.96
N ALA A 156 -2.05 -1.72 -2.88
CA ALA A 156 -1.66 -0.32 -2.95
C ALA A 156 -0.32 -0.09 -2.25
N ASN A 157 0.71 0.17 -3.04
CA ASN A 157 2.05 0.48 -2.55
C ASN A 157 2.27 1.99 -2.63
N ILE A 158 2.07 2.67 -1.50
CA ILE A 158 2.08 4.12 -1.37
C ILE A 158 3.45 4.54 -0.82
N PHE A 159 4.30 5.02 -1.71
CA PHE A 159 5.67 5.42 -1.46
C PHE A 159 5.84 6.93 -1.61
N ASP A 160 5.82 7.63 -0.50
CA ASP A 160 6.10 9.06 -0.44
C ASP A 160 7.60 9.32 -0.31
N GLY A 161 8.01 10.53 -0.71
CA GLY A 161 9.39 10.99 -0.59
C GLY A 161 10.10 11.13 -1.94
N GLU A 162 10.95 12.15 -2.02
CA GLU A 162 11.70 12.48 -3.24
C GLU A 162 12.56 11.31 -3.78
N GLU A 163 13.13 10.50 -2.89
CA GLU A 163 13.98 9.37 -3.30
C GLU A 163 13.13 8.20 -3.81
N ALA A 164 11.97 7.92 -3.17
CA ALA A 164 11.00 6.98 -3.73
C ALA A 164 10.58 7.41 -5.14
N ALA A 165 10.16 8.67 -5.30
CA ALA A 165 9.76 9.22 -6.59
C ALA A 165 10.85 9.05 -7.67
N ALA A 166 12.12 9.33 -7.32
CA ALA A 166 13.25 9.18 -8.21
C ALA A 166 13.53 7.71 -8.65
N ARG A 167 12.99 6.71 -7.94
CA ARG A 167 13.13 5.28 -8.26
C ARG A 167 11.90 4.65 -8.89
N MET A 168 10.82 5.40 -9.10
CA MET A 168 9.62 4.89 -9.79
C MET A 168 9.88 4.20 -11.14
N PRO A 169 10.85 4.62 -11.98
CA PRO A 169 11.18 3.88 -13.20
C PRO A 169 11.52 2.39 -12.97
N MET A 170 12.12 2.04 -11.83
CA MET A 170 12.46 0.65 -11.51
C MET A 170 11.22 -0.18 -11.19
N PHE A 171 10.27 0.38 -10.44
CA PHE A 171 8.98 -0.26 -10.19
C PHE A 171 8.13 -0.37 -11.45
N ASN A 172 8.17 0.66 -12.31
CA ASN A 172 7.51 0.63 -13.62
C ASN A 172 8.10 -0.45 -14.54
N TYR A 173 9.41 -0.69 -14.47
CA TYR A 173 10.03 -1.81 -15.18
C TYR A 173 9.44 -3.16 -14.73
N LEU A 174 9.22 -3.35 -13.42
CA LEU A 174 8.58 -4.56 -12.89
C LEU A 174 7.12 -4.67 -13.37
N LEU A 175 6.31 -3.63 -13.22
CA LEU A 175 4.89 -3.66 -13.63
C LEU A 175 4.69 -3.88 -15.14
N ASN A 176 5.67 -3.50 -15.96
CA ASN A 176 5.61 -3.64 -17.41
C ASN A 176 6.22 -4.93 -17.94
N GLN A 177 6.61 -5.88 -17.07
CA GLN A 177 6.99 -7.21 -17.53
C GLN A 177 5.80 -7.90 -18.22
N PRO A 178 6.01 -8.58 -19.36
CA PRO A 178 4.92 -9.12 -20.19
C PRO A 178 3.93 -10.00 -19.42
N GLN A 179 4.43 -10.82 -18.49
CA GLN A 179 3.60 -11.73 -17.69
C GLN A 179 2.58 -11.00 -16.80
N PHE A 180 2.82 -9.74 -16.43
CA PHE A 180 1.96 -9.00 -15.52
C PHE A 180 0.93 -8.10 -16.23
N THR A 181 0.91 -8.09 -17.57
CA THR A 181 0.08 -7.19 -18.38
C THR A 181 -1.39 -7.14 -17.95
N ASN A 182 -1.99 -8.31 -17.66
CA ASN A 182 -3.42 -8.42 -17.36
C ASN A 182 -3.77 -8.13 -15.89
N ILE A 183 -2.77 -8.15 -15.00
CA ILE A 183 -2.98 -8.02 -13.56
C ILE A 183 -2.47 -6.69 -12.99
N LYS A 184 -1.61 -5.96 -13.72
CA LYS A 184 -1.00 -4.72 -13.21
C LYS A 184 -2.01 -3.64 -12.81
N LYS A 185 -3.23 -3.68 -13.37
CA LYS A 185 -4.34 -2.78 -12.97
C LYS A 185 -4.78 -2.96 -11.51
N TYR A 186 -4.54 -4.12 -10.91
CA TYR A 186 -4.85 -4.40 -9.50
C TYR A 186 -3.72 -3.97 -8.55
N VAL A 187 -2.63 -3.42 -9.06
CA VAL A 187 -1.48 -2.97 -8.26
C VAL A 187 -1.22 -1.48 -8.49
N TYR A 188 -1.26 -0.70 -7.42
CA TYR A 188 -0.80 0.68 -7.40
C TYR A 188 0.62 0.75 -6.88
N ILE A 189 1.45 1.56 -7.54
CA ILE A 189 2.76 1.98 -7.05
C ILE A 189 2.89 3.47 -7.36
N GLY A 190 2.93 4.29 -6.30
CA GLY A 190 2.96 5.74 -6.44
C GLY A 190 2.90 6.43 -5.09
N ASP A 191 2.59 7.72 -5.08
CA ASP A 191 2.52 8.53 -3.86
C ASP A 191 1.10 8.58 -3.27
N LEU A 192 0.96 9.12 -2.05
CA LEU A 192 -0.35 9.22 -1.41
C LEU A 192 -1.30 10.15 -2.20
N LYS A 193 -0.76 11.17 -2.87
CA LYS A 193 -1.55 12.13 -3.64
C LYS A 193 -2.33 11.44 -4.77
N ASN A 194 -1.65 10.63 -5.56
CA ASN A 194 -2.25 9.98 -6.73
C ASN A 194 -2.99 8.67 -6.39
N TYR A 195 -2.84 8.16 -5.17
CA TYR A 195 -3.53 6.96 -4.71
C TYR A 195 -5.06 7.08 -4.83
N PHE A 196 -5.63 8.23 -4.46
CA PHE A 196 -7.08 8.41 -4.44
C PHE A 196 -7.71 8.32 -5.83
N ASP A 197 -7.03 8.84 -6.85
CA ASP A 197 -7.52 8.77 -8.23
C ASP A 197 -7.37 7.37 -8.82
N TRP A 198 -6.28 6.67 -8.49
CA TRP A 198 -6.17 5.24 -8.81
C TRP A 198 -7.27 4.43 -8.13
N LEU A 199 -7.54 4.66 -6.84
CA LEU A 199 -8.54 3.91 -6.10
C LEU A 199 -9.92 4.06 -6.74
N LYS A 200 -10.33 5.30 -7.07
CA LYS A 200 -11.59 5.58 -7.78
C LYS A 200 -11.72 4.84 -9.11
N ALA A 201 -10.62 4.75 -9.86
CA ALA A 201 -10.59 4.10 -11.16
C ALA A 201 -10.58 2.56 -11.08
N SER A 202 -10.08 2.02 -9.96
CA SER A 202 -9.80 0.59 -9.78
C SER A 202 -10.93 -0.19 -9.12
N ILE A 203 -11.52 0.36 -8.05
CA ILE A 203 -12.74 -0.22 -7.46
C ILE A 203 -13.91 0.07 -8.37
#